data_AF-A0A0R3EM66-F1
#
_entry.id   AF-A0A0R3EM66-F1
#
_cell.length_a   1.000
_cell.length_b   1.000
_cell.length_c   1.000
_cell.angle_alpha   90.00
_cell.angle_beta   90.00
_cell.angle_gamma   90.00
#
_symmetry.space_group_name_H-M   'P 1'
#
loop_
_entity.id
_entity.type
_entity.pdbx_description
1 polymer ?
#
loop_
_entity_poly.entity_id
_entity_poly.type
_entity_poly.pdbx_seq_one_letter_code
_entity_poly.pdbx_strand_id
1 'polypeptide(L)' 'MSDEMMTEGERIASNFSMHLPTDTPLLPTGSDPKSLQVIAVLNQIAATHKASAEIVNASVDQLRENIRDAIDNANSSRET' A
#
# COMPACT_ATOMS: atom_id res chain seq x y z
N MET A 1 29.67 -6.68 -6.68
CA MET A 1 28.41 -6.22 -6.07
C MET A 1 28.58 -4.74 -5.85
N SER A 2 28.11 -3.94 -6.80
CA SER A 2 28.09 -2.49 -6.66
C SER A 2 26.99 -2.17 -5.64
N ASP A 3 27.40 -1.69 -4.47
CA ASP A 3 26.50 -0.93 -3.61
C ASP A 3 26.02 0.26 -4.47
N GLU A 4 24.81 0.17 -5.02
CA GLU A 4 24.12 1.34 -5.53
C GLU A 4 23.96 2.29 -4.34
N MET A 5 24.72 3.39 -4.34
CA MET A 5 24.47 4.49 -3.43
C MET A 5 23.06 5.02 -3.75
N MET A 6 22.08 4.61 -2.93
CA MET A 6 20.74 5.23 -2.92
C MET A 6 20.88 6.73 -2.77
N THR A 7 20.04 7.49 -3.50
CA THR A 7 19.96 8.94 -3.31
C THR A 7 19.42 9.26 -1.92
N GLU A 8 19.69 10.46 -1.41
CA GLU A 8 19.13 10.90 -0.13
C GLU A 8 17.59 10.91 -0.17
N GLY A 9 17.01 11.26 -1.33
CA GLY A 9 15.57 11.17 -1.55
C GLY A 9 15.04 9.74 -1.43
N GLU A 10 15.73 8.76 -2.01
CA GLU A 10 15.39 7.34 -1.89
C GLU A 10 15.50 6.81 -0.47
N ARG A 11 16.57 7.19 0.24
CA ARG A 11 16.81 6.80 1.64
C ARG A 11 15.74 7.33 2.60
N ILE A 12 15.24 8.54 2.35
CA ILE A 12 14.15 9.11 3.15
C ILE A 12 12.82 8.46 2.78
N ALA A 13 12.53 8.32 1.48
CA ALA A 13 11.30 7.71 0.98
C ALA A 13 11.15 6.25 1.43
N SER A 14 12.24 5.48 1.54
CA SER A 14 12.22 4.08 1.99
C SER A 14 11.72 3.89 3.42
N ASN A 15 11.74 4.95 4.25
CA ASN A 15 11.19 4.89 5.62
C ASN A 15 9.66 4.84 5.65
N PHE A 16 8.98 5.13 4.54
CA PHE A 16 7.52 5.17 4.45
C PHE A 16 6.95 3.85 3.90
N SER A 17 7.26 2.71 4.51
CA SER A 17 7.00 1.38 3.93
C SER A 17 5.74 0.65 4.41
N MET A 18 4.75 1.36 4.96
CA MET A 18 3.57 0.71 5.56
C MET A 18 2.49 0.40 4.51
N HIS A 19 2.55 -0.79 3.91
CA HIS A 19 1.42 -1.33 3.16
C HIS A 19 0.50 -2.16 4.06
N LEU A 20 -0.80 -2.01 3.84
CA LEU A 20 -1.81 -2.86 4.43
C LEU A 20 -1.95 -4.16 3.61
N PRO A 21 -2.21 -5.30 4.28
CA PRO A 21 -2.46 -6.56 3.57
C PRO A 21 -3.76 -6.47 2.75
N THR A 22 -3.72 -7.01 1.54
CA THR A 22 -4.89 -7.12 0.64
C THR A 22 -5.45 -8.54 0.57
N ASP A 23 -4.72 -9.51 1.13
CA ASP A 23 -5.15 -10.89 1.25
C ASP A 23 -6.23 -11.01 2.32
N THR A 24 -7.35 -11.62 1.96
CA THR A 24 -8.44 -11.90 2.88
C THR A 24 -8.47 -13.39 3.24
N PRO A 25 -8.74 -13.74 4.52
CA PRO A 25 -8.84 -15.12 4.91
C PRO A 25 -10.01 -15.82 4.20
N LEU A 26 -9.87 -17.13 4.02
CA LEU A 26 -10.93 -17.96 3.45
C LEU A 26 -12.22 -17.83 4.28
N LEU A 27 -13.33 -17.64 3.59
CA LEU A 27 -14.64 -17.56 4.21
C LEU A 27 -15.14 -18.95 4.63
N PRO A 28 -15.96 -19.04 5.69
CA PRO A 28 -16.62 -20.28 6.07
C PRO A 28 -17.52 -20.79 4.95
N THR A 29 -17.72 -22.11 4.92
CA THR A 29 -18.61 -22.78 3.96
C THR A 29 -19.94 -23.15 4.62
N GLY A 30 -21.00 -23.21 3.83
CA GLY A 30 -22.33 -23.58 4.28
C GLY A 30 -23.36 -23.39 3.17
N SER A 31 -24.33 -24.29 3.08
CA SER A 31 -25.33 -24.30 2.00
C SER A 31 -26.74 -23.95 2.46
N ASP A 32 -26.98 -23.83 3.77
CA ASP A 32 -28.29 -23.38 4.26
C ASP A 32 -28.50 -21.88 3.99
N PRO A 33 -29.76 -21.42 3.86
CA PRO A 33 -30.05 -20.05 3.47
C PRO A 33 -29.46 -18.96 4.40
N LYS A 34 -29.30 -19.24 5.71
CA LYS A 34 -28.72 -18.28 6.65
C LYS A 34 -27.21 -18.20 6.47
N SER A 35 -26.53 -19.35 6.31
CA SER A 35 -25.11 -19.40 6.01
C SER A 35 -24.78 -18.66 4.71
N LEU A 36 -25.58 -18.84 3.65
CA LEU A 36 -25.40 -18.11 2.40
C LEU A 36 -25.51 -16.58 2.56
N GLN A 37 -26.44 -16.10 3.39
CA GLN A 37 -26.56 -14.65 3.69
C GLN A 37 -25.34 -14.13 4.45
N VAL A 38 -24.84 -14.88 5.44
CA VAL A 38 -23.62 -14.52 6.18
C VAL A 38 -22.41 -14.49 5.25
N ILE A 39 -22.25 -15.51 4.39
CA ILE A 39 -21.16 -15.57 3.39
C ILE A 39 -21.22 -14.36 2.45
N ALA A 40 -22.41 -13.93 2.02
CA ALA A 40 -22.55 -12.74 1.18
C ALA A 40 -22.06 -11.46 1.90
N VAL A 41 -22.43 -11.28 3.18
CA VAL A 41 -21.96 -10.14 3.98
C VAL A 41 -20.45 -10.19 4.20
N LEU A 42 -19.90 -11.36 4.50
CA LEU A 42 -18.45 -11.52 4.69
C LEU A 42 -17.66 -11.22 3.41
N ASN A 43 -18.18 -11.64 2.24
CA ASN A 43 -17.60 -11.27 0.95
C ASN A 43 -17.61 -9.75 0.72
N GLN A 44 -18.71 -9.08 1.08
CA GLN A 44 -18.82 -7.62 0.95
C GLN A 44 -17.80 -6.91 1.84
N ILE A 45 -17.62 -7.37 3.08
CA ILE A 45 -16.63 -6.82 4.01
C ILE A 45 -15.21 -7.04 3.46
N ALA A 46 -14.89 -8.26 3.01
CA ALA A 46 -13.60 -8.61 2.43
C ALA A 46 -13.26 -7.73 1.22
N ALA A 47 -14.22 -7.55 0.30
CA ALA A 47 -14.06 -6.69 -0.87
C ALA A 47 -13.84 -5.22 -0.49
N THR A 48 -14.60 -4.72 0.49
CA THR A 48 -14.49 -3.33 0.98
C THR A 48 -13.13 -3.08 1.64
N HIS A 49 -12.66 -4.03 2.45
CA HIS A 49 -11.34 -3.96 3.07
C HIS A 49 -10.23 -3.95 2.02
N LYS A 50 -10.28 -4.87 1.06
CA LYS A 50 -9.30 -4.94 -0.03
C LYS A 50 -9.22 -3.62 -0.81
N ALA A 51 -10.36 -3.08 -1.24
CA ALA A 51 -10.40 -1.80 -1.96
C ALA A 51 -9.80 -0.65 -1.13
N SER A 52 -10.09 -0.62 0.18
CA SER A 52 -9.55 0.40 1.08
C SER A 52 -8.03 0.25 1.27
N ALA A 53 -7.54 -0.99 1.42
CA ALA A 53 -6.12 -1.29 1.53
C ALA A 53 -5.36 -0.89 0.25
N GLU A 54 -5.91 -1.17 -0.92
CA GLU A 54 -5.34 -0.78 -2.21
C GLU A 54 -5.21 0.76 -2.34
N ILE A 55 -6.23 1.51 -1.92
CA ILE A 55 -6.19 2.98 -1.94
C ILE A 55 -5.11 3.52 -0.99
N VAL A 56 -5.03 2.98 0.22
CA VAL A 56 -4.00 3.38 1.19
C VAL A 56 -2.61 3.06 0.66
N ASN A 57 -2.41 1.87 0.10
CA ASN A 57 -1.11 1.45 -0.45
C ASN A 57 -0.68 2.34 -1.61
N ALA A 58 -1.59 2.65 -2.53
CA ALA A 58 -1.32 3.58 -3.63
C ALA A 58 -0.98 4.99 -3.12
N SER A 59 -1.65 5.46 -2.06
CA SER A 59 -1.36 6.76 -1.45
C SER A 59 0.02 6.81 -0.80
N VAL A 60 0.44 5.71 -0.15
CA VAL A 60 1.77 5.57 0.43
C VAL A 60 2.83 5.54 -0.68
N ASP A 61 2.59 4.83 -1.78
CA ASP A 61 3.51 4.79 -2.91
C ASP A 61 3.67 6.17 -3.55
N GLN A 62 2.56 6.88 -3.78
CA GLN A 62 2.59 8.25 -4.30
C GLN A 62 3.33 9.21 -3.35
N LEU A 63 3.17 9.04 -2.04
CA LEU A 63 3.90 9.84 -1.05
C LEU A 63 5.42 9.58 -1.13
N ARG A 64 5.84 8.32 -1.31
CA ARG A 64 7.27 7.99 -1.48
C ARG A 64 7.86 8.67 -2.70
N GLU A 65 7.15 8.61 -3.84
CA GLU A 65 7.58 9.26 -5.07
C GLU A 65 7.72 10.77 -4.89
N ASN A 66 6.69 11.42 -4.31
CA ASN A 66 6.71 12.86 -4.08
C ASN A 66 7.85 13.30 -3.13
N ILE A 67 8.14 12.50 -2.10
CA ILE A 67 9.25 12.78 -1.18
C ILE A 67 10.59 12.65 -1.90
N ARG A 68 10.79 11.58 -2.68
CA ARG A 68 12.01 11.39 -3.48
C ARG A 68 12.24 12.60 -4.39
N ASP A 69 11.23 12.96 -5.18
CA ASP A 69 11.30 14.06 -6.13
C ASP A 69 11.56 15.40 -5.43
N ALA A 70 10.89 15.67 -4.31
CA ALA A 70 11.07 16.91 -3.56
C ALA A 70 12.50 17.08 -3.02
N ILE A 71 13.08 16.00 -2.48
CA ILE A 71 14.44 16.01 -1.94
C ILE A 71 15.47 16.13 -3.06
N ASP A 72 15.32 15.37 -4.14
CA ASP A 72 16.26 15.39 -5.26
C ASP A 72 16.25 16.76 -5.97
N ASN A 73 15.08 17.39 -6.12
CA ASN A 73 14.94 18.75 -6.62
C ASN A 73 15.57 19.79 -5.68
N ALA A 74 15.37 19.65 -4.37
CA ALA A 74 15.95 20.55 -3.38
C ALA A 74 17.48 20.47 -3.35
N ASN A 75 18.04 19.26 -3.50
CA ASN A 75 19.48 19.06 -3.60
C ASN A 75 20.05 19.66 -4.89
N SER A 76 19.40 19.39 -6.03
CA SER A 76 19.81 19.96 -7.33
C SER A 76 19.81 21.50 -7.30
N SER A 77 18.81 22.11 -6.66
CA SER A 77 18.71 23.58 -6.54
C SER A 77 19.76 24.20 -5.61
N ARG A 78 20.44 23.42 -4.76
CA ARG A 78 21.51 23.90 -3.87
C ARG A 78 22.89 23.85 -4.55
N GLU A 79 23.02 23.07 -5.62
CA GLU A 79 24.26 22.91 -6.38
C GLU A 79 24.40 23.92 -7.53
N THR A 80 23.32 24.64 -7.87
CA THR A 80 23.28 25.75 -8.83
C THR A 80 23.41 27.11 -8.17
#